data_AF-A0AAW8T232-F1
#
_entry.id   AF-A0AAW8T232-F1
#
_cell.length_a   1.000
_cell.length_b   1.000
_cell.length_c   1.000
_cell.angle_alpha   90.00
_cell.angle_beta   90.00
_cell.angle_gamma   90.00
#
_symmetry.space_group_name_H-M   'P 1'
#
loop_
_entity.id
_entity.type
_entity.pdbx_description
1 polymer ?
#
loop_
_entity_poly.entity_id
_entity_poly.type
_entity_poly.pdbx_seq_one_letter_code
_entity_poly.pdbx_strand_id
1 'polypeptide(L)'
;MIYVARHGQTQYNVDGKICGHADIELTEVGYAQAEELAQLVSDLEQPITKIYVSPLRRAQETARIINEKVSVPIEVEPRLIEMDFGQYDGLPIETPEFQKVRVEFSLPLPDGESIMDVAGRVYPLLAELEQSDEDVLLVCHNALIRVIDNYFHGKTMIDFLKFNVDNTQLLRYERKRY
;
A
#
# COMPACT_ATOMS: atom_id res chain seq x y z
N MET A 1 4.57 -16.23 -4.27
CA MET A 1 4.74 -14.89 -4.80
C MET A 1 3.90 -13.93 -3.99
N ILE A 2 4.44 -12.75 -3.70
CA ILE A 2 3.69 -11.66 -3.05
C ILE A 2 3.65 -10.50 -4.03
N TYR A 3 2.47 -10.17 -4.53
CA TYR A 3 2.22 -9.00 -5.35
C TYR A 3 1.68 -7.89 -4.46
N VAL A 4 2.03 -6.64 -4.78
CA VAL A 4 1.58 -5.48 -4.02
C VAL A 4 1.19 -4.38 -4.98
N ALA A 5 -0.01 -3.84 -4.82
CA ALA A 5 -0.49 -2.74 -5.61
C ALA A 5 -0.95 -1.58 -4.74
N ARG A 6 -0.62 -0.36 -5.16
CA ARG A 6 -1.23 0.84 -4.59
C ARG A 6 -2.65 1.01 -5.14
N HIS A 7 -3.57 1.46 -4.29
CA HIS A 7 -4.92 1.84 -4.72
C HIS A 7 -4.92 2.86 -5.89
N GLY A 8 -6.03 2.93 -6.63
CA GLY A 8 -6.26 3.92 -7.69
C GLY A 8 -6.26 5.36 -7.20
N GLN A 9 -6.12 6.31 -8.13
CA GLN A 9 -6.09 7.73 -7.80
C GLN A 9 -7.33 8.19 -7.01
N THR A 10 -7.10 9.04 -6.02
CA THR A 10 -8.13 9.77 -5.24
C THR A 10 -7.95 11.28 -5.42
N GLN A 11 -8.93 12.08 -5.00
CA GLN A 11 -8.82 13.54 -5.08
C GLN A 11 -7.63 14.08 -4.27
N TYR A 12 -7.26 13.44 -3.15
CA TYR A 12 -6.07 13.86 -2.38
C TYR A 12 -4.77 13.62 -3.14
N ASN A 13 -4.72 12.61 -4.02
CA ASN A 13 -3.55 12.42 -4.87
C ASN A 13 -3.46 13.54 -5.92
N VAL A 14 -4.60 13.94 -6.51
CA VAL A 14 -4.66 15.07 -7.45
C VAL A 14 -4.24 16.37 -6.78
N ASP A 15 -4.72 16.60 -5.56
CA ASP A 15 -4.44 17.83 -4.79
C ASP A 15 -3.03 17.85 -4.17
N GLY A 16 -2.26 16.76 -4.27
CA GLY A 16 -0.96 16.63 -3.61
C GLY A 16 -1.05 16.67 -2.09
N LYS A 17 -2.12 16.11 -1.51
CA LYS A 17 -2.37 16.06 -0.06
C LYS A 17 -1.94 14.73 0.56
N ILE A 18 -1.58 14.79 1.83
CA ILE A 18 -1.34 13.64 2.69
C ILE A 18 -2.69 12.96 2.96
N CYS A 19 -2.75 11.65 2.77
CA CYS A 19 -3.98 10.87 2.91
C CYS A 19 -3.70 9.62 3.75
N GLY A 20 -3.78 9.73 5.07
CA GLY A 20 -3.75 8.61 6.00
C GLY A 20 -5.08 7.88 6.01
N HIS A 21 -5.82 8.03 7.10
CA HIS A 21 -7.02 7.23 7.38
C HIS A 21 -8.32 7.86 6.87
N ALA A 22 -8.23 9.03 6.24
CA ALA A 22 -9.37 9.61 5.54
C ALA A 22 -9.99 8.58 4.57
N ASP A 23 -11.29 8.33 4.70
CA ASP A 23 -12.01 7.35 3.90
C ASP A 23 -12.58 8.01 2.63
N ILE A 24 -11.72 8.09 1.61
CA ILE A 24 -11.97 8.81 0.36
C ILE A 24 -12.17 7.79 -0.77
N GLU A 25 -13.08 8.11 -1.69
CA GLU A 25 -13.34 7.32 -2.89
C GLU A 25 -12.31 7.58 -4.01
N LEU A 26 -12.30 6.66 -4.98
CA LEU A 26 -11.53 6.82 -6.21
C LEU A 26 -12.09 7.94 -7.10
N THR A 27 -11.22 8.61 -7.86
CA THR A 27 -11.64 9.46 -8.98
C THR A 27 -12.01 8.61 -10.19
N GLU A 28 -12.65 9.19 -11.22
CA GLU A 28 -12.89 8.49 -12.50
C GLU A 28 -11.59 7.92 -13.10
N VAL A 29 -10.49 8.67 -12.99
CA VAL A 29 -9.14 8.22 -13.37
C VAL A 29 -8.71 7.03 -12.51
N GLY A 30 -8.97 7.06 -11.20
CA GLY A 30 -8.68 5.95 -10.30
C GLY A 30 -9.46 4.67 -10.63
N TYR A 31 -10.72 4.78 -11.08
CA TYR A 31 -11.49 3.65 -11.58
C TYR A 31 -10.87 3.08 -12.87
N ALA A 32 -10.55 3.92 -13.85
CA ALA A 32 -9.90 3.47 -15.09
C ALA A 32 -8.54 2.80 -14.83
N GLN A 33 -7.73 3.37 -13.93
CA GLN A 33 -6.47 2.77 -13.47
C GLN A 33 -6.68 1.39 -12.85
N ALA A 34 -7.72 1.22 -12.04
CA ALA A 34 -8.02 -0.07 -11.40
C ALA A 34 -8.43 -1.14 -12.44
N GLU A 35 -9.15 -0.75 -13.49
CA GLU A 35 -9.50 -1.65 -14.62
C GLU A 35 -8.25 -2.10 -15.41
N GLU A 36 -7.31 -1.18 -15.66
CA GLU A 36 -6.04 -1.51 -16.31
C GLU A 36 -5.21 -2.47 -15.45
N LEU A 37 -5.14 -2.21 -14.14
CA LEU A 37 -4.50 -3.10 -13.19
C LEU A 37 -5.19 -4.46 -13.11
N ALA A 38 -6.53 -4.50 -13.19
CA ALA A 38 -7.28 -5.75 -13.22
C ALA A 38 -6.85 -6.64 -14.40
N GLN A 39 -6.65 -6.03 -15.58
CA GLN A 39 -6.17 -6.74 -16.77
C GLN A 39 -4.72 -7.22 -16.56
N LEU A 40 -3.85 -6.38 -16.03
CA LEU A 40 -2.46 -6.77 -15.74
C LEU A 40 -2.39 -7.96 -14.78
N VAL A 41 -3.23 -7.96 -13.73
CA VAL A 41 -3.27 -9.03 -12.74
C VAL A 41 -3.86 -10.32 -13.34
N SER A 42 -4.86 -10.24 -14.23
CA SER A 42 -5.39 -11.44 -14.91
C SER A 42 -4.40 -12.09 -15.86
N ASP A 43 -3.46 -11.30 -16.39
CA ASP A 43 -2.47 -11.74 -17.37
C ASP A 43 -1.15 -12.20 -16.73
N LEU A 44 -1.08 -12.27 -15.39
CA LEU A 44 0.10 -12.76 -14.68
C LEU A 44 0.38 -14.23 -15.03
N GLU A 45 1.63 -14.53 -15.38
CA GLU A 45 2.10 -15.90 -15.61
C GLU A 45 1.92 -16.79 -14.37
N GLN A 46 2.02 -16.18 -13.18
CA GLN A 46 1.75 -16.82 -11.89
C GLN A 46 0.47 -16.19 -11.32
N PRO A 47 -0.70 -16.85 -11.49
CA PRO A 47 -1.97 -16.31 -11.03
C PRO A 47 -2.00 -16.16 -9.51
N ILE A 48 -2.62 -15.10 -9.05
CA ILE A 48 -2.91 -14.95 -7.62
C ILE A 48 -4.04 -15.91 -7.22
N THR A 49 -4.00 -16.37 -5.97
CA THR A 49 -5.00 -17.23 -5.35
C THR A 49 -5.82 -16.50 -4.29
N LYS A 50 -5.38 -15.32 -3.84
CA LYS A 50 -6.07 -14.52 -2.81
C LYS A 50 -5.70 -13.04 -2.90
N ILE A 51 -6.65 -12.17 -2.56
CA ILE A 51 -6.42 -10.73 -2.39
C ILE A 51 -6.56 -10.39 -0.90
N TYR A 52 -5.54 -9.77 -0.32
CA TYR A 52 -5.66 -9.07 0.95
C TYR A 52 -5.75 -7.57 0.68
N VAL A 53 -6.71 -6.90 1.32
CA VAL A 53 -6.99 -5.49 1.06
C VAL A 53 -7.06 -4.68 2.34
N SER A 54 -6.53 -3.47 2.29
CA SER A 54 -6.73 -2.47 3.34
C SER A 54 -8.22 -2.23 3.63
N PRO A 55 -8.59 -1.88 4.89
CA PRO A 55 -9.97 -1.52 5.24
C PRO A 55 -10.45 -0.20 4.61
N LEU A 56 -9.57 0.67 4.11
CA LEU A 56 -9.96 1.96 3.51
C LEU A 56 -10.61 1.79 2.13
N ARG A 57 -11.69 2.55 1.88
CA ARG A 57 -12.58 2.42 0.71
C ARG A 57 -11.84 2.45 -0.62
N ARG A 58 -10.93 3.39 -0.84
CA ARG A 58 -10.10 3.46 -2.06
C ARG A 58 -9.37 2.16 -2.41
N ALA A 59 -8.87 1.44 -1.41
CA ALA A 59 -8.19 0.16 -1.61
C ALA A 59 -9.21 -0.95 -1.87
N GLN A 60 -10.32 -0.98 -1.12
CA GLN A 60 -11.41 -1.94 -1.33
C GLN A 60 -12.04 -1.82 -2.72
N GLU A 61 -12.30 -0.60 -3.20
CA GLU A 61 -12.83 -0.35 -4.55
C GLU A 61 -11.87 -0.83 -5.63
N THR A 62 -10.57 -0.55 -5.47
CA THR A 62 -9.52 -1.03 -6.38
C THR A 62 -9.48 -2.57 -6.40
N ALA A 63 -9.46 -3.21 -5.23
CA ALA A 63 -9.43 -4.67 -5.12
C ALA A 63 -10.68 -5.33 -5.70
N ARG A 64 -11.85 -4.73 -5.48
CA ARG A 64 -13.12 -5.21 -6.03
C ARG A 64 -13.09 -5.25 -7.55
N ILE A 65 -12.61 -4.19 -8.19
CA ILE A 65 -12.48 -4.08 -9.66
C ILE A 65 -11.51 -5.14 -10.19
N ILE A 66 -10.34 -5.30 -9.56
CA ILE A 66 -9.39 -6.36 -9.91
C ILE A 66 -10.06 -7.73 -9.85
N ASN A 67 -10.84 -7.98 -8.79
CA ASN A 67 -11.46 -9.27 -8.57
C ASN A 67 -12.58 -9.62 -9.56
N GLU A 68 -13.18 -8.64 -10.25
CA GLU A 68 -14.13 -8.91 -11.32
C GLU A 68 -13.51 -9.73 -12.47
N LYS A 69 -12.18 -9.62 -12.66
CA LYS A 69 -11.46 -10.40 -13.68
C LYS A 69 -10.88 -11.71 -13.15
N VAL A 70 -10.34 -11.74 -11.94
CA VAL A 70 -9.60 -12.91 -11.42
C VAL A 70 -10.42 -13.87 -10.56
N SER A 71 -11.53 -13.40 -9.97
CA SER A 71 -12.47 -14.24 -9.20
C SER A 71 -11.84 -15.08 -8.07
N VAL A 72 -11.03 -14.45 -7.23
CA VAL A 72 -10.42 -15.08 -6.04
C VAL A 72 -11.03 -14.55 -4.73
N PRO A 73 -10.82 -15.23 -3.59
CA PRO A 73 -11.23 -14.70 -2.30
C PRO A 73 -10.56 -13.35 -1.99
N ILE A 74 -11.36 -12.39 -1.52
CA ILE A 74 -10.88 -11.12 -0.96
C ILE A 74 -11.04 -11.18 0.56
N GLU A 75 -9.98 -10.82 1.28
CA GLU A 75 -10.00 -10.68 2.73
C GLU A 75 -9.54 -9.26 3.13
N VAL A 76 -10.32 -8.60 3.98
CA VAL A 76 -9.89 -7.33 4.58
C VAL A 76 -8.83 -7.63 5.63
N GLU A 77 -7.64 -7.06 5.45
CA GLU A 77 -6.51 -7.20 6.36
C GLU A 77 -6.24 -5.86 7.04
N PRO A 78 -6.63 -5.69 8.33
CA PRO A 78 -6.46 -4.43 9.06
C PRO A 78 -5.00 -3.94 9.11
N ARG A 79 -4.02 -4.85 9.09
CA ARG A 79 -2.59 -4.51 9.06
C ARG A 79 -2.16 -3.79 7.79
N LEU A 80 -2.98 -3.78 6.74
CA LEU A 80 -2.73 -3.07 5.47
C LEU A 80 -3.23 -1.62 5.43
N ILE A 81 -3.88 -1.12 6.48
CA ILE A 81 -4.34 0.28 6.54
C ILE A 81 -3.17 1.26 6.33
N GLU A 82 -3.39 2.43 5.72
CA GLU A 82 -2.31 3.42 5.51
C GLU A 82 -1.71 3.86 6.85
N MET A 83 -0.50 4.43 6.81
CA MET A 83 0.07 5.13 7.95
C MET A 83 -0.89 6.20 8.46
N ASP A 84 -1.10 6.25 9.78
CA ASP A 84 -1.78 7.38 10.42
C ASP A 84 -0.84 8.59 10.44
N PHE A 85 -1.15 9.64 9.69
CA PHE A 85 -0.35 10.86 9.67
C PHE A 85 -0.77 11.88 10.74
N GLY A 86 -1.75 11.56 11.59
CA GLY A 86 -2.21 12.40 12.68
C GLY A 86 -2.60 13.79 12.21
N GLN A 87 -2.05 14.82 12.85
CA GLN A 87 -2.36 16.22 12.51
C GLN A 87 -1.99 16.64 11.07
N TYR A 88 -1.21 15.84 10.34
CA TYR A 88 -0.80 16.16 8.98
C TYR A 88 -1.79 15.68 7.91
N ASP A 89 -2.79 14.88 8.27
CA ASP A 89 -3.79 14.39 7.32
C ASP A 89 -4.54 15.54 6.63
N GLY A 90 -4.66 15.45 5.31
CA GLY A 90 -5.30 16.47 4.46
C GLY A 90 -4.45 17.71 4.16
N LEU A 91 -3.28 17.87 4.80
CA LEU A 91 -2.35 18.94 4.45
C LEU A 91 -1.60 18.63 3.14
N PRO A 92 -1.10 19.64 2.42
CA PRO A 92 -0.20 19.42 1.30
C PRO A 92 1.01 18.57 1.70
N ILE A 93 1.43 17.65 0.84
CA ILE A 93 2.60 16.79 1.09
C ILE A 93 3.89 17.60 1.27
N GLU A 94 3.97 18.77 0.65
CA GLU A 94 5.11 19.70 0.74
C GLU A 94 5.07 20.59 1.99
N THR A 95 4.16 20.34 2.95
CA THR A 95 4.13 21.03 4.24
C THR A 95 5.52 20.97 4.91
N PRO A 96 6.20 22.11 5.16
CA PRO A 96 7.58 22.12 5.64
C PRO A 96 7.80 21.37 6.97
N GLU A 97 6.84 21.46 7.89
CA GLU A 97 6.86 20.78 9.18
C GLU A 97 6.84 19.27 8.97
N PHE A 98 5.96 18.78 8.09
CA PHE A 98 5.88 17.36 7.74
C PHE A 98 7.19 16.87 7.10
N GLN A 99 7.74 17.64 6.15
CA GLN A 99 8.99 17.28 5.47
C GLN A 99 10.18 17.16 6.44
N LYS A 100 10.18 17.90 7.55
CA LYS A 100 11.19 17.78 8.61
C LYS A 100 11.01 16.54 9.48
N VAL A 101 9.78 16.18 9.82
CA VAL A 101 9.52 15.06 10.75
C VAL A 101 9.43 13.71 10.05
N ARG A 102 9.05 13.66 8.77
CA ARG A 102 8.88 12.40 8.01
C ARG A 102 10.15 11.59 7.80
N VAL A 103 11.31 12.15 8.12
CA VAL A 103 12.62 11.46 8.07
C VAL A 103 12.93 10.72 9.36
N GLU A 104 12.15 10.95 10.43
CA GLU A 104 12.26 10.23 11.69
C GLU A 104 11.48 8.93 11.62
N PHE A 105 12.16 7.79 11.81
CA PHE A 105 11.55 6.47 11.65
C PHE A 105 10.90 5.95 12.93
N SER A 106 11.51 6.26 14.07
CA SER A 106 11.12 5.70 15.37
C SER A 106 10.23 6.63 16.17
N LEU A 107 10.19 7.91 15.82
CA LEU A 107 9.35 8.88 16.50
C LEU A 107 7.99 8.94 15.80
N PRO A 108 6.88 8.82 16.55
CA PRO A 108 5.56 8.97 15.96
C PRO A 108 5.34 10.41 15.52
N LEU A 109 4.57 10.56 14.44
CA LEU A 109 4.00 11.86 14.11
C LEU A 109 3.05 12.28 15.25
N PRO A 110 2.87 13.59 15.52
CA PRO A 110 1.92 14.02 16.52
C PRO A 110 0.51 13.53 16.19
N ASP A 111 -0.09 12.81 17.14
CA ASP A 111 -1.37 12.11 17.01
C ASP A 111 -1.43 11.05 15.90
N GLY A 112 -0.28 10.51 15.47
CA GLY A 112 -0.18 9.50 14.41
C GLY A 112 0.84 8.39 14.69
N GLU A 113 1.19 7.65 13.64
CA GLU A 113 2.14 6.53 13.70
C GLU A 113 3.58 7.00 13.44
N SER A 114 4.55 6.19 13.87
CA SER A 114 5.92 6.19 13.35
C SER A 114 6.07 5.17 12.21
N ILE A 115 7.16 5.23 11.46
CA ILE A 115 7.48 4.18 10.47
C ILE A 115 7.70 2.83 11.15
N MET A 116 8.23 2.81 12.39
CA MET A 116 8.39 1.59 13.17
C MET A 116 7.05 0.98 13.60
N ASP A 117 6.03 1.78 13.89
CA ASP A 117 4.69 1.27 14.22
C ASP A 117 4.08 0.57 13.00
N VAL A 118 4.19 1.21 11.83
CA VAL A 118 3.77 0.63 10.54
C VAL A 118 4.51 -0.68 10.26
N ALA A 119 5.83 -0.71 10.45
CA ALA A 119 6.63 -1.92 10.30
C ALA A 119 6.21 -3.01 11.29
N GLY A 120 5.94 -2.65 12.55
CA GLY A 120 5.53 -3.55 13.62
C GLY A 120 4.24 -4.30 13.31
N ARG A 121 3.30 -3.68 12.58
CA ARG A 121 2.06 -4.34 12.14
C ARG A 121 2.17 -5.09 10.82
N VAL A 122 2.97 -4.61 9.85
CA VAL A 122 3.02 -5.24 8.52
C VAL A 122 4.05 -6.37 8.42
N TYR A 123 5.15 -6.33 9.17
CA TYR A 123 6.19 -7.37 9.10
C TYR A 123 5.70 -8.75 9.55
N PRO A 124 4.90 -8.89 10.63
CA PRO A 124 4.32 -10.19 10.98
C PRO A 124 3.45 -10.77 9.85
N LEU A 125 2.65 -9.95 9.17
CA LEU A 125 1.87 -10.37 8.01
C LEU A 125 2.79 -10.87 6.88
N LEU A 126 3.85 -10.13 6.55
CA LEU A 126 4.78 -10.55 5.50
C LEU A 126 5.48 -11.87 5.86
N ALA A 127 5.87 -12.05 7.12
CA ALA A 127 6.47 -13.29 7.60
C ALA A 127 5.49 -14.48 7.51
N GLU A 128 4.21 -14.29 7.83
CA GLU A 128 3.15 -15.29 7.63
C GLU A 128 3.01 -15.66 6.15
N LEU A 129 2.98 -14.66 5.26
CA LEU A 129 2.84 -14.86 3.80
C LEU A 129 4.08 -15.49 3.15
N GLU A 130 5.28 -15.29 3.71
CA GLU A 130 6.49 -15.98 3.25
C GLU A 130 6.47 -17.48 3.56
N GLN A 131 5.75 -17.90 4.60
CA GLN A 131 5.54 -19.31 4.95
C GLN A 131 4.31 -19.92 4.27
N SER A 132 3.49 -19.11 3.60
CA SER A 132 2.32 -19.56 2.87
C SER A 132 2.68 -20.06 1.46
N ASP A 133 1.92 -21.03 0.96
CA ASP A 133 1.97 -21.45 -0.43
C ASP A 133 1.16 -20.52 -1.36
N GLU A 134 0.25 -19.72 -0.81
CA GLU A 134 -0.69 -18.86 -1.58
C GLU A 134 0.00 -17.70 -2.30
N ASP A 135 -0.17 -17.57 -3.61
CA ASP A 135 0.26 -16.41 -4.37
C ASP A 135 -0.73 -15.26 -4.16
N VAL A 136 -0.32 -14.19 -3.49
CA VAL A 136 -1.27 -13.18 -3.01
C VAL A 136 -1.06 -11.82 -3.64
N LEU A 137 -2.13 -11.04 -3.74
CA LEU A 137 -2.09 -9.62 -4.03
C LEU A 137 -2.47 -8.82 -2.78
N LEU A 138 -1.60 -7.90 -2.36
CA LEU A 138 -1.87 -6.91 -1.32
C LEU A 138 -2.28 -5.60 -1.98
N VAL A 139 -3.50 -5.11 -1.75
CA VAL A 139 -3.95 -3.80 -2.25
C VAL A 139 -3.96 -2.80 -1.10
N CYS A 140 -3.03 -1.85 -1.12
CA CYS A 140 -2.77 -0.92 -0.01
C CYS A 140 -2.25 0.45 -0.49
N HIS A 141 -1.31 1.05 0.22
CA HIS A 141 -1.01 2.49 0.17
C HIS A 141 0.49 2.79 0.18
N ASN A 142 0.86 4.00 -0.22
CA ASN A 142 2.25 4.32 -0.53
C ASN A 142 3.19 4.24 0.69
N ALA A 143 2.80 4.74 1.86
CA ALA A 143 3.69 4.66 3.03
C ALA A 143 3.91 3.20 3.46
N LEU A 144 2.83 2.41 3.44
CA LEU A 144 2.90 0.98 3.69
C LEU A 144 3.81 0.24 2.69
N ILE A 145 3.67 0.53 1.39
CA ILE A 145 4.45 -0.15 0.35
C ILE A 145 5.94 0.17 0.48
N ARG A 146 6.31 1.38 0.94
CA ARG A 146 7.72 1.69 1.24
C ARG A 146 8.28 0.78 2.33
N VAL A 147 7.49 0.49 3.36
CA VAL A 147 7.87 -0.40 4.47
C VAL A 147 7.95 -1.85 4.00
N ILE A 148 6.97 -2.32 3.21
CA ILE A 148 7.00 -3.64 2.58
C ILE A 148 8.24 -3.80 1.70
N ASP A 149 8.53 -2.81 0.87
CA ASP A 149 9.68 -2.86 -0.03
C ASP A 149 11.01 -2.91 0.75
N ASN A 150 11.11 -2.18 1.86
CA ASN A 150 12.26 -2.26 2.75
C ASN A 150 12.46 -3.67 3.34
N TYR A 151 11.37 -4.33 3.75
CA TYR A 151 11.43 -5.70 4.29
C TYR A 151 12.14 -6.68 3.33
N PHE A 152 11.85 -6.58 2.03
CA PHE A 152 12.44 -7.46 1.02
C PHE A 152 13.86 -7.04 0.62
N HIS A 153 14.14 -5.74 0.53
CA HIS A 153 15.37 -5.24 -0.09
C HIS A 153 16.42 -4.67 0.88
N GLY A 154 16.09 -4.46 2.15
CA GLY A 154 17.03 -3.95 3.17
C GLY A 154 17.60 -2.58 2.79
N LYS A 155 16.74 -1.63 2.42
CA LYS A 155 17.15 -0.33 1.88
C LYS A 155 17.85 0.56 2.89
N THR A 156 18.76 1.40 2.39
CA THR A 156 19.27 2.54 3.16
C THR A 156 18.15 3.54 3.46
N MET A 157 18.35 4.39 4.47
CA MET A 157 17.39 5.43 4.82
C MET A 157 17.07 6.37 3.63
N ILE A 158 18.09 6.71 2.84
CA ILE A 158 17.94 7.60 1.68
C ILE A 158 17.08 6.94 0.60
N ASP A 159 17.34 5.67 0.31
CA ASP A 159 16.61 4.92 -0.71
C ASP A 159 15.16 4.65 -0.29
N PHE A 160 14.93 4.42 1.01
CA PHE A 160 13.59 4.30 1.58
C PHE A 160 12.76 5.58 1.37
N LEU A 161 13.34 6.74 1.72
CA LEU A 161 12.62 8.02 1.65
C LEU A 161 12.28 8.42 0.20
N LYS A 162 13.16 8.10 -0.74
CA LYS A 162 12.98 8.37 -2.18
C LYS A 162 12.06 7.39 -2.88
N PHE A 163 11.89 6.18 -2.36
CA PHE A 163 11.05 5.18 -2.98
C PHE A 163 9.59 5.64 -2.97
N ASN A 164 8.95 5.64 -4.13
CA ASN A 164 7.57 6.02 -4.31
C ASN A 164 6.91 5.10 -5.32
N VAL A 165 5.63 4.82 -5.09
CA VAL A 165 4.85 3.92 -5.93
C VAL A 165 3.67 4.69 -6.47
N ASP A 166 3.51 4.69 -7.78
CA ASP A 166 2.39 5.38 -8.43
C ASP A 166 1.07 4.66 -8.15
N ASN A 167 -0.06 5.37 -8.28
CA ASN A 167 -1.36 4.73 -8.16
C ASN A 167 -1.45 3.55 -9.15
N THR A 168 -2.00 2.43 -8.69
CA THR A 168 -2.13 1.14 -9.40
C THR A 168 -0.83 0.54 -9.94
N GLN A 169 0.35 1.02 -9.53
CA GLN A 169 1.59 0.34 -9.85
C GLN A 169 1.64 -1.01 -9.12
N LEU A 170 1.90 -2.08 -9.87
CA LEU A 170 2.05 -3.45 -9.38
C LEU A 170 3.53 -3.77 -9.14
N LEU A 171 3.84 -4.20 -7.93
CA LEU A 171 5.16 -4.68 -7.52
C LEU A 171 5.10 -6.18 -7.23
N ARG A 172 6.25 -6.84 -7.36
CA ARG A 172 6.39 -8.29 -7.18
C ARG A 172 7.56 -8.60 -6.27
N TYR A 173 7.32 -9.43 -5.26
CA TYR A 173 8.32 -9.87 -4.29
C TYR A 173 8.36 -11.40 -4.21
N GLU A 174 9.56 -11.95 -4.38
CA GLU A 174 9.82 -13.37 -4.18
C GLU A 174 9.98 -13.67 -2.69
N ARG A 175 9.38 -14.78 -2.23
CA ARG A 175 9.51 -15.24 -0.85
C ARG A 175 10.96 -15.68 -0.60
N LYS A 176 11.52 -15.32 0.55
CA LYS A 176 12.83 -15.85 0.98
C LYS A 176 12.66 -17.32 1.37
N ARG A 177 13.01 -18.24 0.46
CA ARG A 177 13.08 -19.68 0.79
C ARG A 177 14.33 -19.90 1.64
N TYR A 178 14.14 -20.15 2.94
CA TYR A 178 15.19 -20.57 3.87
C TYR A 178 15.33 -22.09 3.88
#